data_AF-A0A4V2UA98-F1
#
_entry.id   AF-A0A4V2UA98-F1
#
_cell.length_a   1.000
_cell.length_b   1.000
_cell.length_c   1.000
_cell.angle_alpha   90.00
_cell.angle_beta   90.00
_cell.angle_gamma   90.00
#
_symmetry.space_group_name_H-M   'P 1'
#
loop_
_entity.id
_entity.type
_entity.pdbx_description
1 polymer ?
#
loop_
_entity_poly.entity_id
_entity_poly.type
_entity_poly.pdbx_seq_one_letter_code
_entity_poly.pdbx_strand_id
1 'polypeptide(L)' 'MSILKTAFEELMGMFIDDGALASLSLVLIVAVVIGAKTGYVSGLVAALILLVGSLLILAESVSRAARTKFRTKN' A
#
# COMPACT_ATOMS: atom_id res chain seq x y z
N MET A 1 -10.76 -20.96 -12.95
CA MET A 1 -10.13 -19.71 -13.40
C MET A 1 -11.16 -18.60 -13.21
N SER A 2 -11.20 -18.00 -12.02
CA SER A 2 -12.08 -16.87 -11.73
C SER A 2 -11.29 -15.60 -11.98
N ILE A 3 -11.90 -14.61 -12.64
CA ILE A 3 -11.33 -13.26 -12.87
C ILE A 3 -10.68 -12.70 -11.59
N LEU A 4 -11.27 -13.00 -10.42
CA LEU A 4 -10.76 -12.58 -9.12
C LEU A 4 -9.38 -13.15 -8.79
N LYS A 5 -9.12 -14.41 -9.15
CA LYS A 5 -7.82 -15.05 -8.90
C LYS A 5 -6.73 -14.44 -9.78
N THR A 6 -7.04 -14.19 -11.05
CA THR A 6 -6.12 -13.55 -11.99
C THR A 6 -5.82 -12.11 -11.57
N ALA A 7 -6.85 -11.34 -11.19
CA ALA A 7 -6.67 -9.99 -10.68
C ALA A 7 -5.81 -9.97 -9.40
N PHE A 8 -5.98 -10.96 -8.51
CA PHE A 8 -5.18 -11.07 -7.29
C PHE A 8 -3.72 -11.44 -7.58
N GLU A 9 -3.46 -12.37 -8.50
CA GLU A 9 -2.10 -12.74 -8.91
C GLU A 9 -1.38 -11.60 -9.62
N GLU A 10 -2.07 -10.83 -10.49
CA GLU A 10 -1.50 -9.63 -11.12
C GLU A 10 -1.24 -8.51 -10.09
N LEU A 11 -2.16 -8.32 -9.14
CA LEU A 11 -1.99 -7.34 -8.06
C LEU A 11 -0.79 -7.71 -7.18
N MET A 12 -0.65 -8.98 -6.81
CA MET A 12 0.50 -9.48 -6.04
C MET A 12 1.80 -9.37 -6.83
N GLY A 13 1.80 -9.70 -8.12
CA GLY A 13 2.96 -9.55 -9.01
C GLY A 13 3.43 -8.10 -9.08
N MET A 14 2.50 -7.15 -9.20
CA MET A 14 2.80 -5.71 -9.22
C MET A 14 3.32 -5.21 -7.86
N PHE A 15 2.79 -5.72 -6.75
CA PHE A 15 3.23 -5.36 -5.40
C PHE A 15 4.67 -5.84 -5.10
N ILE A 16 5.03 -7.02 -5.64
CA ILE A 16 6.37 -7.60 -5.53
C ILE A 16 7.37 -6.83 -6.41
N ASP A 17 6.95 -6.42 -7.60
CA ASP A 17 7.77 -5.64 -8.53
C ASP A 17 7.99 -4.19 -8.02
N ASP A 18 6.97 -3.59 -7.39
CA ASP A 18 7.03 -2.30 -6.68
C ASP A 18 7.53 -2.46 -5.23
N GLY A 19 8.59 -3.25 -4.98
CA GLY A 19 9.11 -3.54 -3.62
C GLY A 19 9.31 -2.32 -2.70
N ALA A 20 9.48 -1.11 -3.27
CA ALA A 20 9.48 0.16 -2.54
C ALA A 20 8.12 0.48 -1.85
N LEU A 21 6.98 0.24 -2.51
CA LEU A 21 5.64 0.44 -1.94
C LEU A 21 5.33 -0.57 -0.83
N ALA A 22 5.77 -1.82 -0.97
CA ALA A 22 5.69 -2.81 0.09
C ALA A 22 6.54 -2.44 1.31
N SER A 23 7.74 -1.89 1.08
CA SER A 23 8.58 -1.39 2.18
C SER A 23 7.94 -0.19 2.90
N LEU A 24 7.26 0.69 2.17
CA LEU A 24 6.52 1.84 2.74
C LEU A 24 5.36 1.39 3.63
N SER A 25 4.59 0.39 3.20
CA SER A 25 3.49 -0.14 4.01
C SER A 25 3.99 -0.81 5.27
N LEU A 26 5.08 -1.57 5.18
CA LEU A 26 5.73 -2.17 6.35
C LEU A 26 6.20 -1.10 7.35
N VAL A 27 6.88 -0.06 6.86
CA VAL A 27 7.35 1.05 7.69
C VAL A 27 6.19 1.78 8.36
N LEU A 28 5.11 2.06 7.61
CA LEU A 28 3.90 2.68 8.13
C LEU A 28 3.30 1.85 9.28
N ILE A 29 3.14 0.54 9.08
CA ILE A 29 2.59 -0.37 10.08
C ILE A 29 3.47 -0.40 11.33
N VAL A 30 4.79 -0.57 11.17
CA VAL A 30 5.73 -0.61 12.29
C VAL A 30 5.70 0.70 13.08
N ALA A 31 5.71 1.84 12.40
CA ALA A 31 5.65 3.16 13.05
C ALA A 31 4.36 3.34 13.87
N VAL A 32 3.20 2.98 13.30
CA VAL A 32 1.92 3.11 13.99
C VAL A 32 1.81 2.15 15.16
N VAL A 33 2.25 0.90 15.01
CA VAL A 33 2.24 -0.10 16.09
C VAL A 33 3.12 0.35 17.25
N ILE A 34 4.32 0.89 16.98
CA ILE A 34 5.19 1.43 18.02
C ILE A 34 4.51 2.60 18.73
N GLY A 35 3.95 3.55 17.98
CA GLY A 35 3.26 4.71 18.55
C GLY A 35 2.04 4.35 19.39
N ALA A 36 1.26 3.36 18.96
CA ALA A 36 0.11 2.85 19.71
C ALA A 36 0.56 2.09 20.97
N LYS A 37 1.58 1.23 20.87
CA LYS A 37 2.06 0.40 21.99
C LYS A 37 2.73 1.21 23.10
N THR A 38 3.38 2.31 22.75
CA THR A 38 4.02 3.23 23.69
C THR A 38 3.04 4.23 24.31
N GLY A 39 1.79 4.24 23.86
CA GLY A 39 0.76 5.16 24.36
C GLY A 39 0.85 6.59 23.83
N TYR A 40 1.78 6.88 22.90
CA TYR A 40 1.87 8.20 22.27
C TYR A 40 0.66 8.52 21.38
N VAL A 41 0.01 7.48 20.85
CA VAL A 41 -1.13 7.61 19.93
C VAL A 41 -2.30 6.77 20.45
N SER A 42 -3.48 7.38 20.56
CA SER A 42 -4.69 6.63 20.93
C SER A 42 -5.07 5.62 19.84
N GLY A 43 -5.72 4.52 20.22
CA GLY A 43 -6.07 3.45 19.27
C GLY A 43 -6.87 3.94 18.06
N LEU A 44 -7.76 4.91 18.25
CA LEU A 44 -8.57 5.50 17.17
C LEU A 44 -7.71 6.32 16.20
N VAL A 45 -6.77 7.12 16.73
CA VAL A 45 -5.85 7.90 15.89
C VAL A 45 -4.89 6.98 15.13
N ALA A 46 -4.39 5.93 15.78
CA ALA A 46 -3.56 4.91 15.13
C ALA A 46 -4.31 4.22 13.98
N ALA A 47 -5.58 3.86 14.18
CA ALA A 47 -6.41 3.28 13.13
C ALA A 47 -6.63 4.24 11.95
N LEU A 48 -6.87 5.52 12.21
CA LEU A 48 -7.00 6.54 11.17
C LEU A 48 -5.70 6.73 10.39
N ILE A 49 -4.54 6.76 11.06
CA ILE A 49 -3.24 6.87 10.39
C ILE A 49 -3.00 5.66 9.47
N LEU A 50 -3.30 4.44 9.95
CA LEU A 50 -3.19 3.24 9.11
C LEU A 50 -4.13 3.30 7.91
N LEU A 51 -5.39 3.69 8.11
CA LEU A 51 -6.38 3.78 7.05
C LEU A 51 -5.93 4.77 5.97
N VAL A 52 -5.65 6.01 6.37
CA VAL A 52 -5.27 7.09 5.45
C VAL A 52 -3.92 6.78 4.79
N GLY A 53 -2.92 6.34 5.56
CA GLY A 53 -1.61 6.00 5.01
C GLY A 53 -1.66 4.83 4.03
N SER A 54 -2.47 3.80 4.30
CA SER A 54 -2.67 2.69 3.37
C SER A 54 -3.36 3.13 2.07
N LEU A 55 -4.35 4.03 2.17
CA LEU A 55 -5.01 4.60 0.99
C LEU A 55 -4.05 5.43 0.14
N LEU A 56 -3.15 6.20 0.76
CA LEU A 56 -2.13 6.98 0.05
C LEU A 56 -1.13 6.08 -0.68
N ILE A 57 -0.66 5.01 -0.02
CA ILE A 57 0.21 4.00 -0.65
C ILE A 57 -0.49 3.38 -1.84
N LEU A 58 -1.77 2.99 -1.70
CA LEU A 58 -2.55 2.44 -2.79
C LEU A 58 -2.74 3.45 -3.94
N ALA A 59 -3.03 4.71 -3.63
CA ALA A 59 -3.16 5.76 -4.64
C ALA A 59 -1.87 5.97 -5.42
N GLU A 60 -0.71 5.92 -4.76
CA GLU A 60 0.60 6.01 -5.41
C GLU A 60 0.88 4.78 -6.27
N SER A 61 0.60 3.56 -5.80
CA SER A 61 0.67 2.33 -6.61
C SER A 61 -0.16 2.45 -7.88
N VAL A 62 -1.41 2.87 -7.77
CA VAL A 62 -2.32 3.00 -8.92
C VAL A 62 -1.86 4.11 -9.87
N SER A 63 -1.43 5.27 -9.34
CA SER A 63 -0.89 6.39 -10.12
C SER A 63 0.36 5.97 -10.90
N ARG A 64 1.29 5.27 -10.25
CA ARG A 64 2.51 4.74 -10.88
C ARG A 64 2.19 3.73 -11.96
N ALA A 65 1.33 2.76 -11.66
CA ALA A 65 0.89 1.74 -12.63
C ALA A 65 0.23 2.39 -13.87
N ALA A 66 -0.64 3.38 -13.65
CA ALA A 66 -1.26 4.14 -14.74
C ALA A 66 -0.20 4.83 -15.61
N ARG A 67 0.75 5.57 -15.01
CA ARG A 67 1.81 6.28 -15.73
C ARG A 67 2.71 5.34 -16.54
N THR A 68 3.10 4.21 -15.96
CA THR A 68 3.92 3.21 -16.67
C THR A 68 3.16 2.64 -17.87
N LYS A 69 1.87 2.34 -17.72
CA LYS A 69 1.03 1.82 -18.81
C LYS A 69 0.84 2.83 -19.95
N PHE A 70 0.73 4.13 -19.64
CA PHE A 70 0.66 5.17 -20.67
C PHE A 70 1.99 5.38 -21.42
N ARG A 71 3.14 5.17 -20.76
CA ARG A 71 4.46 5.33 -21.39
C ARG A 71 4.78 4.22 -22.41
N THR A 72 4.30 3.00 -22.21
CA THR A 72 4.54 1.88 -23.13
C THR A 72 3.70 1.94 -24.41
N LYS A 73 2.74 2.88 -24.51
CA LYS A 73 1.84 3.03 -25.68
C LYS A 73 2.29 4.12 -26.67
N ASN A 74 3.33 4.89 -26.36
CA ASN A 74 3.99 5.83 -27.27
C ASN A 74 5.33 5.25 -27.76
#